data_AF-A0A971XIY5-F1
#
_entry.id   AF-A0A971XIY5-F1
#
_cell.length_a   1.000
_cell.length_b   1.000
_cell.length_c   1.000
_cell.angle_alpha   90.00
_cell.angle_beta   90.00
_cell.angle_gamma   90.00
#
_symmetry.space_group_name_H-M   'P 1'
#
loop_
_entity.id
_entity.type
_entity.pdbx_description
1 polymer ?
#
loop_
_entity_poly.entity_id
_entity_poly.type
_entity_poly.pdbx_seq_one_letter_code
_entity_poly.pdbx_strand_id
1 'polypeptide(L)'
;MRTRIFLPVVLLFVTGFGLMISCGERRGGGKASEIIFDSIVVKHRIPLLQANDTTLPSAEVELSFIYPVRFRNAVSLARLQQIFKGTFFGDTRYDSITPEEAVTLFMTDYTTRYESLSNSYYEDKARLAGEMPVWYWYSISNKNKILFQDHSLLSYAVEYSDYEGGAHGSYRILYSCIDLNKLNTISEEDLFVADYYKPLTKKIIEQLM
;
A
#
# COMPACT_ATOMS: atom_id res chain seq x y z
N MET A 1 35.99 -69.33 -3.01
CA MET A 1 35.25 -70.32 -2.20
C MET A 1 34.80 -69.68 -0.89
N ARG A 2 33.57 -69.14 -0.87
CA ARG A 2 32.62 -69.10 0.27
C ARG A 2 31.46 -68.20 -0.14
N THR A 3 30.50 -68.86 -0.77
CA THR A 3 29.14 -68.37 -1.01
C THR A 3 28.43 -68.17 0.32
N ARG A 4 27.69 -67.07 0.46
CA ARG A 4 26.57 -67.00 1.39
C ARG A 4 25.35 -66.51 0.64
N ILE A 5 24.46 -67.47 0.45
CA ILE A 5 23.10 -67.37 -0.06
C ILE A 5 22.25 -66.78 1.07
N PHE A 6 21.46 -65.74 0.80
CA PHE A 6 20.25 -65.44 1.53
C PHE A 6 19.20 -64.89 0.56
N LEU A 7 18.10 -65.63 0.43
CA LEU A 7 16.89 -65.27 -0.33
C LEU A 7 16.09 -64.16 0.40
N PRO A 8 15.22 -63.43 -0.30
CA PRO A 8 14.73 -62.10 0.08
C PRO A 8 13.49 -62.15 0.98
N VAL A 9 13.39 -61.18 1.88
CA VAL A 9 12.11 -60.84 2.53
C VAL A 9 11.47 -59.72 1.71
N VAL A 10 10.42 -60.11 0.99
CA VAL A 10 9.47 -59.21 0.31
C VAL A 10 8.68 -58.47 1.39
N LEU A 11 8.85 -57.16 1.49
CA LEU A 11 7.93 -56.29 2.21
C LEU A 11 7.09 -55.50 1.21
N LEU A 12 5.84 -55.90 1.12
CA LEU A 12 4.74 -55.29 0.39
C LEU A 12 4.46 -53.91 1.00
N PHE A 13 4.91 -52.82 0.38
CA PHE A 13 4.37 -51.50 0.66
C PHE A 13 3.38 -51.10 -0.43
N VAL A 14 2.13 -51.06 0.01
CA VAL A 14 0.92 -50.76 -0.75
C VAL A 14 1.04 -49.42 -1.45
N THR A 15 0.73 -49.45 -2.74
CA THR A 15 0.50 -48.31 -3.63
C THR A 15 -0.58 -47.39 -3.08
N GLY A 16 -0.20 -46.15 -2.81
CA GLY A 16 -1.11 -45.02 -2.57
C GLY A 16 -0.78 -43.88 -3.54
N PHE A 17 -1.00 -44.10 -4.83
CA PHE A 17 -0.88 -43.07 -5.86
C PHE A 17 -2.15 -42.20 -5.78
N GLY A 18 -2.11 -41.13 -4.99
CA GLY A 18 -3.16 -40.13 -4.93
C GLY A 18 -3.16 -39.29 -6.19
N LEU A 19 -3.97 -39.68 -7.17
CA LEU A 19 -4.33 -38.84 -8.32
C LEU A 19 -5.22 -37.68 -7.83
N MET A 20 -4.63 -36.50 -7.64
CA MET A 20 -5.41 -35.26 -7.54
C MET A 20 -5.83 -34.84 -8.95
N ILE A 21 -7.00 -35.31 -9.37
CA ILE A 21 -7.72 -34.78 -10.53
C ILE A 21 -8.33 -33.44 -10.09
N SER A 22 -7.60 -32.34 -10.31
CA SER A 22 -8.20 -31.00 -10.32
C SER A 22 -8.66 -30.70 -11.74
N CYS A 23 -9.90 -31.06 -12.03
CA CYS A 23 -10.63 -30.60 -13.20
C CYS A 23 -11.08 -29.16 -12.96
N GLY A 24 -10.26 -28.19 -13.35
CA GLY A 24 -10.67 -26.81 -13.53
C GLY A 24 -10.67 -26.52 -15.03
N GLU A 25 -11.84 -26.23 -15.58
CA GLU A 25 -12.01 -25.84 -16.98
C GLU A 25 -10.99 -24.76 -17.38
N ARG A 26 -10.17 -25.07 -18.38
CA ARG A 26 -9.35 -24.07 -19.08
C ARG A 26 -10.29 -23.18 -19.90
N ARG A 27 -10.82 -22.12 -19.29
CA ARG A 27 -11.29 -20.95 -20.06
C ARG A 27 -10.06 -20.23 -20.60
N GLY A 28 -10.04 -20.02 -21.91
CA GLY A 28 -8.89 -19.56 -22.68
C GLY A 28 -8.20 -18.35 -22.08
N GLY A 29 -7.06 -18.59 -21.42
CA GLY A 29 -6.18 -17.56 -20.92
C GLY A 29 -5.32 -17.04 -22.06
N GLY A 30 -5.69 -15.91 -22.65
CA GLY A 30 -4.67 -15.03 -23.20
C GLY A 30 -3.64 -14.79 -22.10
N LYS A 31 -2.34 -14.88 -22.42
CA LYS A 31 -1.26 -14.65 -21.44
C LYS A 31 -1.60 -13.38 -20.66
N ALA A 32 -1.87 -13.50 -19.36
CA ALA A 32 -2.05 -12.35 -18.50
C ALA A 32 -0.86 -11.41 -18.76
N SER A 33 -1.12 -10.12 -19.01
CA SER A 33 -0.05 -9.14 -19.01
C SER A 33 0.44 -9.00 -17.58
N GLU A 34 1.34 -9.91 -17.19
CA GLU A 34 1.92 -10.00 -15.87
C GLU A 34 2.49 -8.64 -15.47
N ILE A 35 1.96 -8.09 -14.38
CA ILE A 35 2.49 -6.89 -13.75
C ILE A 35 3.62 -7.34 -12.83
N ILE A 36 4.81 -6.75 -12.99
CA ILE A 36 5.86 -6.84 -11.98
C ILE A 36 5.82 -5.55 -11.17
N PHE A 37 5.90 -5.70 -9.86
CA PHE A 37 5.98 -4.60 -8.91
C PHE A 37 7.38 -4.50 -8.31
N ASP A 38 7.71 -3.30 -7.87
CA ASP A 38 8.80 -3.02 -6.94
C ASP A 38 8.26 -2.16 -5.79
N SER A 39 9.10 -1.84 -4.80
CA SER A 39 8.72 -0.98 -3.70
C SER A 39 9.80 0.01 -3.26
N ILE A 40 9.36 1.19 -2.86
CA ILE A 40 10.18 2.17 -2.15
C ILE A 40 9.74 2.15 -0.69
N VAL A 41 10.70 1.90 0.21
CA VAL A 41 10.47 1.88 1.65
C VAL A 41 11.32 2.97 2.31
N VAL A 42 10.65 3.85 3.06
CA VAL A 42 11.28 4.91 3.84
C VAL A 42 10.90 4.72 5.30
N LYS A 43 11.91 4.70 6.18
CA LYS A 43 11.74 4.87 7.61
C LYS A 43 12.69 5.97 8.05
N HIS A 44 12.13 7.09 8.50
CA HIS A 44 12.92 8.28 8.76
C HIS A 44 12.42 9.03 9.99
N ARG A 45 13.36 9.56 10.77
CA ARG A 45 13.09 10.43 11.92
C ARG A 45 13.53 11.83 11.57
N ILE A 46 12.57 12.76 11.50
CA ILE A 46 12.82 14.16 11.17
C ILE A 46 12.85 14.96 12.49
N PRO A 47 13.97 15.55 12.90
CA PRO A 47 14.01 16.41 14.08
C PRO A 47 13.25 17.72 13.80
N LEU A 48 12.53 18.24 14.81
CA LEU A 48 11.87 19.55 14.67
C LEU A 48 12.88 20.71 14.66
N LEU A 49 13.97 20.54 15.41
CA LEU A 49 14.94 21.57 15.71
C LEU A 49 16.31 21.17 15.16
N GLN A 50 17.08 22.14 14.69
CA GLN A 50 18.46 21.93 14.25
C GLN A 50 19.43 21.82 15.44
N ALA A 51 19.18 20.81 16.28
CA ALA A 51 20.01 20.43 17.40
C ALA A 51 20.28 18.92 17.31
N ASN A 52 21.52 18.52 17.62
CA ASN A 52 21.89 17.11 17.68
C ASN A 52 21.49 16.49 19.03
N ASP A 53 20.20 16.52 19.34
CA ASP A 53 19.62 16.01 20.58
C ASP A 53 18.36 15.18 20.28
N THR A 54 18.46 13.87 20.53
CA THR A 54 17.40 12.91 20.25
C THR A 54 16.26 12.93 21.28
N THR A 55 16.41 13.68 22.37
CA THR A 55 15.35 13.85 23.38
C THR A 55 14.34 14.93 22.99
N LEU A 56 14.67 15.75 21.98
CA LEU A 56 13.80 16.80 21.46
C LEU A 56 12.74 16.24 20.49
N PRO A 57 11.65 16.99 20.24
CA PRO A 57 10.57 16.55 19.35
C PRO A 57 11.04 16.17 17.96
N SER A 58 10.41 15.13 17.42
CA SER A 58 10.63 14.64 16.06
C SER A 58 9.35 14.10 15.44
N ALA A 59 9.34 14.02 14.12
CA ALA A 59 8.36 13.28 13.35
C ALA A 59 8.92 11.93 12.91
N GLU A 60 8.20 10.85 13.20
CA GLU A 60 8.49 9.52 12.68
C GLU A 60 7.72 9.28 11.38
N VAL A 61 8.42 9.01 10.28
CA VAL A 61 7.83 8.79 8.95
C VAL A 61 8.08 7.35 8.52
N GLU A 62 7.00 6.62 8.22
CA GLU A 62 7.03 5.30 7.61
C GLU A 62 6.26 5.29 6.29
N LEU A 63 6.96 5.17 5.16
CA LEU A 63 6.35 5.08 3.84
C LEU A 63 6.71 3.75 3.19
N SER A 64 5.73 3.05 2.63
CA SER A 64 5.94 1.83 1.83
C SER A 64 5.09 1.90 0.58
N PHE A 65 5.71 2.28 -0.54
CA PHE A 65 5.04 2.45 -1.82
C PHE A 65 5.40 1.33 -2.78
N ILE A 66 4.48 0.40 -2.98
CA ILE A 66 4.50 -0.64 -4.00
C ILE A 66 3.96 -0.05 -5.31
N TYR A 67 4.69 -0.21 -6.42
CA TYR A 67 4.35 0.37 -7.72
C TYR A 67 4.76 -0.56 -8.87
N PRO A 68 4.09 -0.48 -10.04
CA PRO A 68 4.43 -1.33 -11.17
C PRO A 68 5.72 -0.86 -11.84
N VAL A 69 6.60 -1.81 -12.18
CA VAL A 69 7.84 -1.59 -12.95
C VAL A 69 7.81 -2.26 -14.31
N ARG A 70 6.89 -3.21 -14.53
CA ARG A 70 6.64 -3.81 -15.86
C ARG A 70 5.15 -4.04 -16.06
N PHE A 71 4.61 -3.55 -17.17
CA PHE A 71 3.24 -3.81 -17.59
C PHE A 71 3.06 -3.47 -19.09
N ARG A 72 2.70 -4.46 -19.91
CA ARG A 72 2.43 -4.33 -21.36
C ARG A 72 3.52 -3.58 -22.15
N ASN A 73 3.44 -2.27 -22.23
CA ASN A 73 4.36 -1.38 -22.94
C ASN A 73 4.58 -0.09 -22.13
N ALA A 74 5.54 0.74 -22.53
CA ALA A 74 5.94 1.95 -21.79
C ALA A 74 4.77 2.93 -21.54
N VAL A 75 3.85 3.09 -22.50
CA VAL A 75 2.70 4.00 -22.36
C VAL A 75 1.72 3.47 -21.32
N SER A 76 1.38 2.18 -21.39
CA SER A 76 0.50 1.54 -20.42
C SER A 76 1.11 1.53 -19.01
N LEU A 77 2.42 1.28 -18.90
CA LEU A 77 3.14 1.33 -17.64
C LEU A 77 3.12 2.74 -17.04
N ALA A 78 3.43 3.77 -17.83
CA ALA A 78 3.42 5.15 -17.37
C ALA A 78 2.02 5.57 -16.86
N ARG A 79 0.96 5.19 -17.58
CA ARG A 79 -0.42 5.46 -17.15
C ARG A 79 -0.76 4.73 -15.85
N LEU A 80 -0.35 3.46 -15.71
CA LEU A 80 -0.61 2.70 -14.48
C LEU A 80 0.17 3.28 -13.29
N GLN A 81 1.42 3.70 -13.49
CA GLN A 81 2.20 4.41 -12.47
C GLN A 81 1.56 5.76 -12.09
N GLN A 82 1.02 6.51 -13.05
CA GLN A 82 0.27 7.75 -12.78
C GLN A 82 -0.89 7.48 -11.82
N ILE A 83 -1.71 6.47 -12.11
CA ILE A 83 -2.82 6.07 -11.22
C ILE A 83 -2.28 5.74 -9.83
N PHE A 84 -1.28 4.86 -9.73
CA PHE A 84 -0.69 4.45 -8.45
C PHE A 84 -0.23 5.63 -7.60
N LYS A 85 0.49 6.59 -8.19
CA LYS A 85 0.94 7.79 -7.48
C LYS A 85 -0.26 8.64 -7.04
N GLY A 86 -1.21 8.89 -7.94
CA GLY A 86 -2.39 9.70 -7.64
C GLY A 86 -3.23 9.11 -6.50
N THR A 87 -3.48 7.81 -6.51
CA THR A 87 -4.28 7.14 -5.46
C THR A 87 -3.50 6.83 -4.19
N PHE A 88 -2.17 6.73 -4.24
CA PHE A 88 -1.32 6.56 -3.05
C PHE A 88 -1.07 7.86 -2.29
N PHE A 89 -0.72 8.93 -3.00
CA PHE A 89 -0.39 10.22 -2.40
C PHE A 89 -1.61 11.16 -2.29
N GLY A 90 -2.69 10.89 -3.04
CA GLY A 90 -3.95 11.63 -2.95
C GLY A 90 -3.91 13.04 -3.54
N ASP A 91 -2.99 13.32 -4.47
CA ASP A 91 -2.77 14.64 -5.06
C ASP A 91 -2.32 14.49 -6.52
N THR A 92 -2.79 15.36 -7.41
CA THR A 92 -2.48 15.33 -8.84
C THR A 92 -1.09 15.88 -9.18
N ARG A 93 -0.42 16.57 -8.25
CA ARG A 93 0.97 17.05 -8.44
C ARG A 93 1.96 15.90 -8.72
N TYR A 94 1.63 14.68 -8.30
CA TYR A 94 2.48 13.50 -8.50
C TYR A 94 2.31 12.84 -9.89
N ASP A 95 1.35 13.29 -10.70
CA ASP A 95 0.99 12.62 -11.96
C ASP A 95 2.14 12.57 -12.97
N SER A 96 2.92 13.65 -13.05
CA SER A 96 3.91 13.87 -14.10
C SER A 96 5.35 13.51 -13.72
N ILE A 97 5.59 13.05 -12.48
CA ILE A 97 6.92 12.72 -11.96
C ILE A 97 7.09 11.21 -11.74
N THR A 98 8.30 10.70 -11.67
CA THR A 98 8.55 9.27 -11.41
C THR A 98 8.09 8.85 -10.00
N PRO A 99 7.88 7.55 -9.74
CA PRO A 99 7.64 7.04 -8.39
C PRO A 99 8.67 7.49 -7.35
N GLU A 100 9.95 7.53 -7.72
CA GLU A 100 11.07 7.94 -6.88
C GLU A 100 11.03 9.45 -6.58
N GLU A 101 10.77 10.26 -7.59
CA GLU A 101 10.56 11.71 -7.43
C GLU A 101 9.32 12.01 -6.58
N ALA A 102 8.26 11.20 -6.70
CA ALA A 102 7.05 11.36 -5.89
C ALA A 102 7.31 11.12 -4.40
N VAL A 103 8.05 10.06 -4.06
CA VAL A 103 8.48 9.82 -2.67
C VAL A 103 9.40 10.94 -2.18
N THR A 104 10.33 11.40 -3.02
CA THR A 104 11.24 12.50 -2.68
C THR A 104 10.49 13.80 -2.41
N LEU A 105 9.52 14.15 -3.25
CA LEU A 105 8.67 15.32 -3.09
C LEU A 105 7.84 15.22 -1.81
N PHE A 106 7.19 14.07 -1.57
CA PHE A 106 6.43 13.83 -0.34
C PHE A 106 7.29 14.04 0.91
N MET A 107 8.49 13.45 0.95
CA MET A 107 9.40 13.59 2.08
C MET A 107 9.87 15.04 2.27
N THR A 108 10.13 15.75 1.18
CA THR A 108 10.57 17.16 1.21
C THR A 108 9.45 18.06 1.74
N ASP A 109 8.23 17.92 1.19
CA ASP A 109 7.05 18.69 1.60
C ASP A 109 6.73 18.42 3.08
N TYR A 110 6.75 17.16 3.51
CA TYR A 110 6.48 16.78 4.90
C TYR A 110 7.54 17.34 5.86
N THR A 111 8.83 17.19 5.53
CA THR A 111 9.95 17.71 6.33
C THR A 111 9.85 19.22 6.50
N THR A 112 9.66 19.94 5.39
CA THR A 112 9.55 21.40 5.38
C THR A 112 8.38 21.87 6.25
N ARG A 113 7.22 21.21 6.14
CA ARG A 113 6.04 21.53 6.94
C ARG A 113 6.29 21.29 8.42
N TYR A 114 6.90 20.16 8.78
CA TYR A 114 7.18 19.84 10.17
C TYR A 114 8.20 20.82 10.79
N GLU A 115 9.32 21.08 10.11
CA GLU A 115 10.34 22.03 10.57
C GLU A 115 9.83 23.48 10.69
N SER A 116 8.83 23.85 9.90
CA SER A 116 8.18 25.17 9.99
C SER A 116 7.51 25.45 11.34
N LEU A 117 7.23 24.40 12.14
CA LEU A 117 6.63 24.49 13.46
C LEU A 117 7.62 24.91 14.56
N SER A 118 8.91 25.05 14.24
CA SER A 118 9.97 25.36 15.21
C SER A 118 9.72 26.65 15.99
N ASN A 119 9.22 27.72 15.36
CA ASN A 119 8.88 28.97 16.06
C ASN A 119 7.73 28.77 17.05
N SER A 120 6.65 28.09 16.63
CA SER A 120 5.52 27.76 17.50
C SER A 120 5.96 26.92 18.71
N TYR A 121 6.90 26.00 18.53
CA TYR A 121 7.48 25.24 19.64
C TYR A 121 8.11 26.15 20.69
N TYR A 122 8.88 27.16 20.29
CA TYR A 122 9.51 28.09 21.22
C TYR A 122 8.48 28.98 21.94
N GLU A 123 7.46 29.45 21.23
CA GLU A 123 6.36 30.23 21.81
C GLU A 123 5.60 29.40 22.86
N ASP A 124 5.28 28.15 22.54
CA ASP A 124 4.62 27.23 23.46
C ASP A 124 5.48 26.90 24.68
N LYS A 125 6.77 26.63 24.46
CA LYS A 125 7.71 26.37 25.55
C LYS A 125 7.81 27.56 26.50
N ALA A 126 7.82 28.78 25.99
CA ALA A 126 7.81 29.98 26.82
C ALA A 126 6.50 30.11 27.62
N ARG A 127 5.35 29.83 26.98
CA ARG A 127 4.03 29.81 27.64
C ARG A 127 3.93 28.75 28.74
N LEU A 128 4.64 27.63 28.58
CA LEU A 128 4.74 26.54 29.56
C LEU A 128 5.88 26.74 30.58
N ALA A 129 6.33 27.98 30.82
CA ALA A 129 7.39 28.30 31.79
C ALA A 129 8.70 27.50 31.57
N GLY A 130 9.02 27.16 30.31
CA GLY A 130 10.20 26.40 29.93
C GLY A 130 9.98 24.88 29.79
N GLU A 131 8.81 24.36 30.19
CA GLU A 131 8.47 22.95 30.01
C GLU A 131 8.29 22.60 28.53
N MET A 132 8.64 21.37 28.17
CA MET A 132 8.65 20.91 26.79
C MET A 132 7.21 20.59 26.32
N PRO A 133 6.69 21.26 25.27
CA PRO A 133 5.34 21.00 24.79
C PRO A 133 5.24 19.65 24.08
N VAL A 134 4.45 18.71 24.62
CA VAL A 134 4.35 17.30 24.19
C VAL A 134 3.68 17.06 22.85
N TRP A 135 2.99 18.06 22.28
CA TRP A 135 2.24 17.90 21.04
C TRP A 135 3.08 17.98 19.77
N TYR A 136 4.39 18.22 19.86
CA TYR A 136 5.28 18.30 18.70
C TYR A 136 5.88 16.95 18.27
N TRP A 137 5.55 15.84 18.94
CA TRP A 137 5.98 14.50 18.50
C TRP A 137 5.00 13.98 17.48
N TYR A 138 5.41 13.98 16.21
CA TYR A 138 4.54 13.60 15.11
C TYR A 138 4.83 12.16 14.67
N SER A 139 3.86 11.53 14.03
CA SER A 139 4.08 10.31 13.28
C SER A 139 3.20 10.27 12.04
N ILE A 140 3.68 9.63 10.98
CA ILE A 140 2.90 9.35 9.78
C ILE A 140 3.32 7.99 9.23
N SER A 141 2.33 7.18 8.84
CA SER A 141 2.52 5.93 8.11
C SER A 141 1.64 5.96 6.88
N ASN A 142 2.21 5.74 5.69
CA ASN A 142 1.47 5.59 4.45
C ASN A 142 1.99 4.38 3.66
N LYS A 143 1.17 3.34 3.54
CA LYS A 143 1.59 2.03 3.02
C LYS A 143 0.53 1.47 2.09
N ASN A 144 0.91 0.82 1.00
CA ASN A 144 -0.05 0.12 0.16
C ASN A 144 0.22 -1.37 0.02
N LYS A 145 -0.84 -2.11 -0.30
CA LYS A 145 -0.83 -3.56 -0.52
C LYS A 145 -1.65 -3.93 -1.74
N ILE A 146 -1.13 -4.82 -2.57
CA ILE A 146 -1.89 -5.44 -3.66
C ILE A 146 -2.83 -6.48 -3.06
N LEU A 147 -4.13 -6.36 -3.33
CA LEU A 147 -5.17 -7.23 -2.78
C LEU A 147 -5.60 -8.32 -3.76
N PHE A 148 -5.73 -7.94 -5.02
CA PHE A 148 -6.20 -8.83 -6.08
C PHE A 148 -5.61 -8.37 -7.42
N GLN A 149 -5.25 -9.33 -8.26
CA GLN A 149 -4.84 -9.06 -9.64
C GLN A 149 -5.26 -10.22 -10.54
N ASP A 150 -5.91 -9.89 -11.65
CA ASP A 150 -6.04 -10.77 -12.80
C ASP A 150 -5.64 -10.05 -14.10
N HIS A 151 -6.10 -10.54 -15.25
CA HIS A 151 -5.79 -9.96 -16.56
C HIS A 151 -6.52 -8.65 -16.88
N SER A 152 -7.60 -8.34 -16.16
CA SER A 152 -8.55 -7.25 -16.41
C SER A 152 -8.71 -6.28 -15.23
N LEU A 153 -8.45 -6.75 -14.01
CA LEU A 153 -8.70 -6.01 -12.78
C LEU A 153 -7.50 -6.09 -11.85
N LEU A 154 -7.17 -4.95 -11.26
CA LEU A 154 -6.23 -4.85 -10.15
C LEU A 154 -6.92 -4.12 -9.00
N SER A 155 -6.86 -4.68 -7.80
CA SER A 155 -7.33 -4.02 -6.58
C SER A 155 -6.18 -3.90 -5.60
N TYR A 156 -6.07 -2.73 -4.98
CA TYR A 156 -5.06 -2.48 -3.97
C TYR A 156 -5.59 -1.51 -2.90
N ALA A 157 -5.02 -1.59 -1.70
CA ALA A 157 -5.38 -0.72 -0.59
C ALA A 157 -4.22 0.17 -0.19
N VAL A 158 -4.53 1.39 0.22
CA VAL A 158 -3.61 2.36 0.84
C VAL A 158 -4.04 2.56 2.28
N GLU A 159 -3.20 2.14 3.22
CA GLU A 159 -3.35 2.32 4.66
C GLU A 159 -2.56 3.55 5.09
N TYR A 160 -3.27 4.51 5.66
CA TYR A 160 -2.75 5.78 6.14
C TYR A 160 -3.02 5.92 7.64
N SER A 161 -2.05 6.38 8.39
CA SER A 161 -2.24 6.87 9.75
C SER A 161 -1.33 8.04 10.05
N ASP A 162 -1.79 8.98 10.86
CA ASP A 162 -0.97 10.07 11.37
C ASP A 162 -1.26 10.34 12.84
N TYR A 163 -0.33 11.06 13.47
CA TYR A 163 -0.52 11.74 14.72
C TYR A 163 0.27 13.05 14.64
N GLU A 164 -0.42 14.17 14.74
CA GLU A 164 0.17 15.51 14.66
C GLU A 164 -0.10 16.29 15.96
N GLY A 165 -0.05 15.60 17.10
CA GLY A 165 -0.41 16.14 18.41
C GLY A 165 -1.91 16.01 18.74
N GLY A 166 -2.29 16.43 19.95
CA GLY A 166 -3.66 16.33 20.45
C GLY A 166 -4.00 14.97 21.08
N ALA A 167 -5.30 14.68 21.23
CA ALA A 167 -5.78 13.52 21.97
C ALA A 167 -5.61 12.18 21.22
N HIS A 168 -5.71 12.20 19.89
CA HIS A 168 -5.59 11.01 19.05
C HIS A 168 -5.17 11.38 17.63
N GLY A 169 -4.67 10.40 16.90
CA GLY A 169 -4.32 10.50 15.49
C GLY A 169 -5.50 10.23 14.55
N SER A 170 -5.20 10.09 13.26
CA SER A 170 -6.14 9.63 12.24
C SER A 170 -5.73 8.27 11.68
N TYR A 171 -6.72 7.50 11.21
CA TYR A 171 -6.49 6.25 10.50
C TYR A 171 -7.47 6.11 9.33
N ARG A 172 -6.98 5.69 8.17
CA ARG A 172 -7.79 5.49 6.97
C ARG A 172 -7.25 4.32 6.15
N ILE A 173 -8.17 3.57 5.54
CA ILE A 173 -7.85 2.67 4.43
C ILE A 173 -8.63 3.13 3.20
N LEU A 174 -7.94 3.36 2.10
CA LEU A 174 -8.56 3.57 0.79
C LEU A 174 -8.39 2.34 -0.07
N TYR A 175 -9.47 1.89 -0.71
CA TYR A 175 -9.45 0.82 -1.68
C TYR A 175 -9.54 1.42 -3.08
N SER A 176 -8.68 0.98 -3.99
CA SER A 176 -8.71 1.39 -5.39
C SER A 176 -8.79 0.14 -6.27
N CYS A 177 -9.79 0.14 -7.16
CA CYS A 177 -9.95 -0.85 -8.20
C CYS A 177 -9.60 -0.22 -9.55
N ILE A 178 -8.79 -0.89 -10.35
CA ILE A 178 -8.26 -0.38 -11.61
C ILE A 178 -8.66 -1.35 -12.73
N ASP A 179 -9.37 -0.84 -13.74
CA ASP A 179 -9.59 -1.56 -14.99
C ASP A 179 -8.27 -1.56 -15.78
N LEU A 180 -7.62 -2.73 -15.89
CA LEU A 180 -6.34 -2.88 -16.57
C LEU A 180 -6.47 -2.77 -18.09
N ASN A 181 -7.67 -2.86 -18.65
CA ASN A 181 -7.90 -2.69 -20.08
C ASN A 181 -8.04 -1.20 -20.44
N LYS A 182 -8.79 -0.44 -19.64
CA LYS A 182 -9.02 1.00 -19.86
C LYS A 182 -7.98 1.90 -19.19
N LEU A 183 -7.26 1.41 -18.18
CA LEU A 183 -6.30 2.16 -17.37
C LEU A 183 -6.92 3.40 -16.72
N ASN A 184 -8.00 3.15 -15.99
CA ASN A 184 -8.67 4.09 -15.11
C ASN A 184 -9.09 3.40 -13.81
N THR A 185 -9.34 4.21 -12.77
CA THR A 185 -9.98 3.74 -11.55
C THR A 185 -11.45 3.49 -11.79
N ILE A 186 -11.98 2.42 -11.20
CA ILE A 186 -13.39 2.04 -11.25
C ILE A 186 -14.13 2.79 -10.13
N SER A 187 -15.19 3.49 -10.51
CA SER A 187 -16.14 4.16 -9.61
C SER A 187 -17.45 3.38 -9.49
N GLU A 188 -18.32 3.79 -8.58
CA GLU A 188 -19.66 3.20 -8.44
C GLU A 188 -20.50 3.36 -9.73
N GLU A 189 -20.32 4.47 -10.46
CA GLU A 189 -21.01 4.74 -11.72
C GLU A 189 -20.55 3.85 -12.89
N ASP A 190 -19.35 3.27 -12.79
CA ASP A 190 -18.89 2.26 -13.75
C ASP A 190 -19.53 0.88 -13.49
N LEU A 191 -20.06 0.66 -12.28
CA LEU A 191 -20.62 -0.62 -11.83
C LEU A 191 -22.15 -0.64 -11.83
N PHE A 192 -22.77 0.49 -11.52
CA PHE A 192 -24.21 0.58 -11.31
C PHE A 192 -24.89 1.51 -12.32
N VAL A 193 -26.13 1.17 -12.67
CA VAL A 193 -27.00 2.02 -13.50
C VAL A 193 -27.46 3.26 -12.73
N ALA A 194 -27.96 4.28 -13.44
CA ALA A 194 -28.47 5.51 -12.81
C ALA A 194 -29.49 5.24 -11.69
N ASP A 195 -29.58 6.18 -10.73
CA ASP A 195 -30.44 6.11 -9.54
C ASP A 195 -30.13 4.93 -8.57
N TYR A 196 -28.92 4.36 -8.64
CA TYR A 196 -28.52 3.24 -7.77
C TYR A 196 -28.40 3.59 -6.28
N TYR A 197 -28.17 4.86 -5.92
CA TYR A 197 -27.88 5.27 -4.54
C TYR A 197 -28.91 4.78 -3.52
N LYS A 198 -30.21 4.94 -3.81
CA LYS A 198 -31.28 4.55 -2.87
C LYS A 198 -31.41 3.02 -2.73
N PRO A 199 -31.47 2.24 -3.83
CA PRO A 199 -31.40 0.78 -3.76
C PRO A 199 -30.14 0.24 -3.06
N LEU A 200 -28.97 0.82 -3.34
CA LEU A 200 -27.70 0.40 -2.76
C LEU A 200 -27.67 0.69 -1.24
N THR A 201 -28.09 1.89 -0.84
CA THR A 201 -28.20 2.27 0.59
C THR A 201 -29.12 1.30 1.34
N LYS A 202 -30.28 0.96 0.76
CA LYS A 202 -31.20 0.01 1.38
C LYS A 202 -30.53 -1.36 1.61
N LYS A 203 -29.82 -1.87 0.59
CA LYS A 203 -29.09 -3.14 0.70
C LYS A 203 -27.98 -3.09 1.76
N ILE A 204 -27.24 -1.99 1.85
CA ILE A 204 -26.20 -1.81 2.86
C ILE A 204 -26.81 -1.84 4.27
N ILE A 205 -27.90 -1.09 4.50
CA ILE A 205 -28.61 -1.08 5.78
C ILE A 205 -29.11 -2.48 6.15
N GLU A 206 -29.70 -3.20 5.20
CA GLU A 206 -30.16 -4.59 5.40
C GLU A 206 -29.05 -5.59 5.70
N GLN A 207 -27.79 -5.31 5.33
CA GLN A 207 -26.64 -6.17 5.66
C GLN A 207 -25.97 -5.79 6.98
N LEU A 208 -26.19 -4.57 7.47
CA LEU A 208 -25.65 -4.08 8.74
C LEU A 208 -26.54 -4.44 9.94
N MET A 209 -27.85 -4.58 9.72
CA MET A 209 -28.85 -4.92 10.75
C MET A 209 -29.11 -6.43 10.80
#